data_AF-A0AAV0X995-F1
#
_entry.id   AF-A0AAV0X995-F1
#
_cell.length_a   1.000
_cell.length_b   1.000
_cell.length_c   1.000
_cell.angle_alpha   90.00
_cell.angle_beta   90.00
_cell.angle_gamma   90.00
#
_symmetry.space_group_name_H-M   'P 1'
#
loop_
_entity.id
_entity.type
_entity.pdbx_description
1 polymer ?
#
loop_
_entity_poly.entity_id
_entity_poly.type
_entity_poly.pdbx_seq_one_letter_code
_entity_poly.pdbx_strand_id
1 'polypeptide(L)'
;MVSDSYYQTSFKSKPISEFWAQLGEDHAILSSKPKLLLLPFGTTYLCETAFSRYTATKTKYRSRLDAENDMRLQLTSVIPDIDKLSSKKQAHCSH
;
A
#
# COMPACT_ATOMS: atom_id res chain seq x y z
N MET A 1 15.79 -3.55 30.91
CA MET A 1 15.94 -4.15 29.57
C MET A 1 14.78 -5.11 29.36
N VAL A 2 13.99 -4.89 28.32
CA VAL A 2 12.95 -5.84 27.89
C VAL A 2 13.67 -7.01 27.20
N SER A 3 13.28 -8.25 27.48
CA SER A 3 13.91 -9.45 26.90
C SER A 3 13.31 -9.81 25.53
N ASP A 4 14.08 -10.47 24.68
CA ASP A 4 13.62 -10.91 23.34
C ASP A 4 12.36 -11.79 23.41
N SER A 5 12.24 -12.60 24.46
CA SER A 5 11.05 -13.42 24.72
C SER A 5 9.76 -12.59 24.86
N TYR A 6 9.86 -11.37 25.38
CA TYR A 6 8.72 -10.46 25.48
C TYR A 6 8.29 -9.98 24.10
N TYR A 7 9.23 -9.55 23.24
CA TYR A 7 8.91 -9.11 21.89
C TYR A 7 8.33 -10.23 21.03
N GLN A 8 8.86 -11.45 21.17
CA GLN A 8 8.33 -12.62 20.44
C GLN A 8 6.88 -12.94 20.84
N THR A 9 6.55 -12.79 22.14
CA THR A 9 5.19 -12.99 22.63
C THR A 9 4.27 -11.87 22.16
N SER A 10 4.71 -10.61 22.30
CA SER A 10 3.96 -9.42 21.88
C SER A 10 3.64 -9.43 20.38
N PHE A 11 4.59 -9.86 19.54
CA PHE A 11 4.38 -9.98 18.09
C PHE A 11 3.26 -10.96 17.72
N LYS A 12 3.12 -12.05 18.50
CA LYS A 12 2.09 -13.07 18.26
C LYS A 12 0.72 -12.67 18.84
N SER A 13 0.72 -11.86 19.89
CA SER A 13 -0.51 -11.51 20.64
C SER A 13 -1.16 -10.21 20.22
N LYS A 14 -0.43 -9.29 19.58
CA LYS A 14 -0.94 -7.94 19.23
C LYS A 14 -1.12 -7.78 17.72
N PRO A 15 -2.00 -6.86 17.28
CA PRO A 15 -2.02 -6.39 15.91
C PRO A 15 -0.63 -5.87 15.49
N ILE A 16 -0.26 -6.14 14.23
CA ILE A 16 1.08 -5.80 13.72
C ILE A 16 1.38 -4.30 13.82
N SER A 17 0.36 -3.45 13.66
CA SER A 17 0.48 -2.00 13.81
C SER A 17 0.86 -1.59 15.24
N GLU A 18 0.21 -2.16 16.24
CA GLU A 18 0.47 -1.88 17.65
C GLU A 18 1.84 -2.38 18.08
N PHE A 19 2.24 -3.57 17.60
CA PHE A 19 3.57 -4.12 17.88
C PHE A 19 4.69 -3.19 17.39
N TRP A 20 4.64 -2.75 16.13
CA TRP A 20 5.66 -1.88 15.57
C TRP A 20 5.62 -0.45 16.12
N ALA A 21 4.45 0.03 16.56
CA ALA A 21 4.33 1.29 17.29
C ALA A 21 5.02 1.23 18.66
N GLN A 22 4.90 0.11 19.37
CA GLN A 22 5.51 -0.11 20.68
C GLN A 22 7.06 -0.16 20.64
N LEU A 23 7.65 -0.61 19.54
CA LEU A 23 9.11 -0.72 19.39
C LEU A 23 9.87 0.62 19.41
N GLY A 24 9.15 1.76 19.41
CA GLY A 24 9.69 3.05 19.86
C GLY A 24 10.97 3.55 19.16
N GLU A 25 11.69 4.45 19.86
CA GLU A 25 13.04 4.94 19.48
C GLU A 25 14.14 3.92 19.82
N ASP A 26 13.97 3.14 20.89
CA ASP A 26 14.94 2.12 21.35
C ASP A 26 15.29 1.10 20.25
N HIS A 27 14.34 0.84 19.35
CA HIS A 27 14.53 0.01 18.16
C HIS A 27 14.10 0.75 16.89
N ALA A 28 14.48 2.04 16.76
CA ALA A 28 14.16 2.87 15.61
C ALA A 28 14.56 2.25 14.27
N ILE A 29 15.74 1.61 14.20
CA ILE A 29 16.24 0.94 12.99
C ILE A 29 15.29 -0.18 12.57
N LEU A 30 14.86 -1.03 13.52
CA LEU A 30 13.96 -2.16 13.26
C LEU A 30 12.53 -1.71 12.95
N SER A 31 12.04 -0.65 13.60
CA SER A 31 10.67 -0.17 13.45
C SER A 31 10.45 0.79 12.27
N SER A 32 11.53 1.34 11.67
CA SER A 32 11.46 2.31 10.56
C SER A 32 10.70 1.79 9.32
N LYS A 33 11.13 0.66 8.75
CA LYS A 33 10.51 0.07 7.54
C LYS A 33 9.07 -0.38 7.78
N PRO A 34 8.75 -1.11 8.86
CA PRO A 34 7.37 -1.50 9.15
C PRO A 34 6.44 -0.31 9.33
N LYS A 35 6.87 0.76 10.02
CA LYS A 35 6.08 1.99 10.16
C LYS A 35 5.71 2.59 8.80
N LEU A 36 6.65 2.64 7.85
CA LEU A 36 6.38 3.12 6.49
C LEU A 36 5.39 2.23 5.73
N LEU A 37 5.47 0.91 5.91
CA LEU A 37 4.57 -0.05 5.26
C LEU A 37 3.15 -0.02 5.84
N LEU A 38 3.02 0.36 7.12
CA LEU A 38 1.73 0.48 7.81
C LEU A 38 1.00 1.80 7.50
N LEU A 39 1.74 2.82 7.07
CA LEU A 39 1.15 4.07 6.65
C LEU A 39 0.50 3.92 5.26
N PRO A 40 -0.70 4.49 5.04
CA PRO A 40 -1.32 4.52 3.71
C PRO A 40 -0.38 5.11 2.64
N PHE A 41 0.44 6.08 3.06
CA PHE A 41 1.48 6.70 2.25
C PHE A 41 2.73 6.88 3.13
N GLY A 42 3.67 5.94 3.02
CA GLY A 42 4.88 5.96 3.85
C GLY A 42 5.77 7.18 3.61
N THR A 43 5.64 7.89 2.48
CA THR A 43 6.48 9.05 2.16
C THR A 43 5.64 10.21 1.62
N THR A 44 6.13 11.43 1.79
CA THR A 44 5.55 12.64 1.18
C THR A 44 5.45 12.50 -0.34
N TYR A 45 6.47 11.94 -0.98
CA TYR A 45 6.46 11.61 -2.40
C TYR A 45 5.28 10.70 -2.79
N LEU A 46 4.99 9.66 -2.00
CA LEU A 46 3.85 8.77 -2.25
C LEU A 46 2.52 9.51 -2.05
N CYS A 47 2.38 10.36 -1.04
CA CYS A 47 1.20 11.23 -0.88
C CYS A 47 0.99 12.12 -2.12
N GLU A 48 2.02 12.87 -2.52
CA GLU A 48 1.95 13.80 -3.65
C GLU A 48 1.64 13.06 -4.96
N THR A 49 2.29 11.91 -5.18
CA THR A 49 2.02 11.05 -6.33
C THR A 49 0.59 10.54 -6.32
N ALA A 50 0.08 10.12 -5.16
CA ALA A 50 -1.30 9.65 -5.00
C ALA A 50 -2.31 10.74 -5.34
N PHE A 51 -2.15 11.94 -4.79
CA PHE A 51 -3.05 13.06 -5.09
C PHE A 51 -2.97 13.51 -6.54
N SER A 52 -1.79 13.49 -7.14
CA SER A 52 -1.61 13.81 -8.57
C SER A 52 -2.36 12.80 -9.46
N ARG A 53 -2.18 11.49 -9.22
CA ARG A 53 -2.88 10.43 -9.97
C ARG A 53 -4.39 10.43 -9.74
N TYR A 54 -4.83 10.68 -8.51
CA TYR A 54 -6.25 10.83 -8.17
C TYR A 54 -6.89 12.00 -8.93
N THR A 55 -6.22 13.17 -8.93
CA THR A 55 -6.66 14.36 -9.67
C THR A 55 -6.78 14.06 -11.16
N ALA A 56 -5.78 13.41 -11.76
CA ALA A 56 -5.81 13.02 -13.16
C ALA A 56 -6.99 12.07 -13.47
N THR A 57 -7.31 11.15 -12.55
CA THR A 57 -8.43 10.22 -12.68
C THR A 57 -9.77 10.95 -12.63
N LYS A 58 -9.99 11.83 -11.64
CA LYS A 58 -11.23 12.60 -11.48
C LYS A 58 -11.45 13.65 -12.58
N THR A 59 -10.41 14.06 -13.29
CA THR A 59 -10.48 15.08 -14.33
C THR A 59 -10.36 14.48 -15.73
N LYS A 60 -9.14 14.11 -16.12
CA LYS A 60 -8.78 13.67 -17.48
C LYS A 60 -9.32 12.29 -17.83
N TYR A 61 -9.34 11.36 -16.87
CA TYR A 61 -9.72 9.97 -17.14
C TYR A 61 -11.08 9.57 -16.55
N ARG A 62 -11.88 10.54 -16.10
CA ARG A 62 -13.14 10.30 -15.37
C ARG A 62 -14.19 9.49 -16.14
N SER A 63 -14.09 9.46 -17.47
CA SER A 63 -15.00 8.71 -18.34
C SER A 63 -14.59 7.25 -18.52
N ARG A 64 -13.36 6.89 -18.12
CA ARG A 64 -12.75 5.58 -18.37
C ARG A 64 -12.34 4.85 -17.10
N LEU A 65 -12.00 5.59 -16.05
CA LEU A 65 -11.43 5.08 -14.82
C LEU A 65 -12.25 5.56 -13.62
N ASP A 66 -12.40 4.67 -12.65
CA ASP A 66 -12.99 4.96 -11.35
C ASP A 66 -11.90 5.26 -10.31
N ALA A 67 -12.01 6.41 -9.66
CA ALA A 67 -10.94 6.90 -8.80
C ALA A 67 -10.73 6.06 -7.53
N GLU A 68 -11.79 5.44 -6.99
CA GLU A 68 -11.69 4.64 -5.78
C GLU A 68 -11.08 3.27 -6.08
N ASN A 69 -11.59 2.60 -7.10
CA ASN A 69 -11.15 1.26 -7.48
C ASN A 69 -9.78 1.27 -8.16
N ASP A 70 -9.49 2.24 -9.03
CA ASP A 70 -8.27 2.26 -9.84
C ASP A 70 -7.06 2.88 -9.10
N MET A 71 -7.27 3.66 -8.03
CA MET A 71 -6.16 4.29 -7.28
C MET A 71 -5.16 3.26 -6.74
N ARG A 72 -5.65 2.11 -6.27
CA ARG A 72 -4.78 1.05 -5.73
C ARG A 72 -3.82 0.52 -6.79
N LEU A 73 -4.31 0.27 -8.00
CA LEU A 73 -3.49 -0.15 -9.13
C LEU A 73 -2.56 0.97 -9.60
N GLN A 74 -3.00 2.22 -9.51
CA GLN A 74 -2.17 3.37 -9.85
C GLN A 74 -1.04 3.61 -8.84
N LEU A 75 -1.12 3.09 -7.61
CA LEU A 75 -0.11 3.37 -6.58
C LEU A 75 0.77 2.17 -6.24
N THR A 76 0.45 1.01 -6.80
CA THR A 76 1.29 -0.17 -6.66
C THR A 76 2.58 -0.04 -7.47
N SER A 77 3.68 -0.55 -6.91
CA SER A 77 4.93 -0.77 -7.64
C SER A 77 4.93 -2.09 -8.41
N VAL A 78 3.90 -2.92 -8.21
CA VAL A 78 3.74 -4.19 -8.93
C VAL A 78 3.45 -3.89 -10.40
N ILE A 79 4.27 -4.45 -11.28
CA ILE A 79 4.04 -4.38 -12.72
C ILE A 79 3.05 -5.51 -13.08
N PRO A 80 1.81 -5.20 -13.47
CA PRO A 80 0.85 -6.23 -13.84
C PRO A 80 1.25 -6.88 -15.17
N ASP A 81 1.13 -8.20 -15.23
CA ASP A 81 1.25 -8.97 -16.47
C ASP A 81 -0.04 -8.82 -17.29
N ILE A 82 -0.08 -7.78 -18.12
CA ILE A 82 -1.27 -7.40 -18.90
C ILE A 82 -1.67 -8.49 -19.88
N ASP A 83 -0.72 -9.17 -20.51
CA ASP A 83 -0.99 -10.22 -21.47
C ASP A 83 -1.69 -11.40 -20.80
N LYS A 84 -1.16 -11.84 -19.64
CA LYS A 84 -1.78 -12.90 -18.85
C LYS A 84 -3.15 -12.50 -18.32
N LEU A 85 -3.34 -11.25 -17.89
CA LEU A 85 -4.65 -10.75 -17.44
C LEU A 85 -5.66 -10.70 -18.59
N SER A 86 -5.24 -10.21 -19.75
CA SER A 86 -6.06 -10.10 -20.96
C SER A 86 -6.50 -11.46 -21.47
N SER A 87 -5.59 -12.45 -21.48
CA SER A 87 -5.90 -13.84 -21.90
C SER A 87 -7.01 -14.50 -21.08
N LYS A 88 -7.24 -14.03 -19.85
CA LYS A 88 -8.27 -14.55 -18.93
C LYS A 88 -9.59 -13.77 -19.00
N LYS A 89 -9.63 -12.66 -19.74
CA LYS A 89 -10.82 -11.83 -19.88
C LYS A 89 -11.50 -12.13 -21.21
N GLN A 90 -12.79 -12.43 -21.17
CA GLN A 90 -13.58 -12.57 -22.39
C GLN A 90 -13.80 -11.20 -23.01
N ALA A 91 -13.35 -11.00 -24.24
CA ALA A 91 -13.62 -9.79 -24.99
C ALA A 91 -15.12 -9.73 -25.34
N HIS A 92 -15.76 -8.62 -25.00
CA HIS A 92 -17.08 -8.31 -25.54
C HIS A 92 -16.88 -7.76 -26.95
N CYS A 93 -17.16 -8.56 -27.97
CA CYS A 93 -17.05 -8.17 -29.39
C CYS A 93 -18.10 -7.16 -29.84
N SER A 94 -19.01 -6.75 -28.98
CA SER A 94 -20.08 -5.81 -29.33
C SER A 94 -19.62 -4.36 -29.19
N HIS A 95 -19.31 -3.74 -30.34
CA HIS A 95 -19.42 -2.29 -30.58
C HIS A 95 -19.90 -2.07 -32.02
#